data_AF-A0AAD8MSZ3-F1
#
_entry.id   AF-A0AAD8MSZ3-F1
#
_cell.length_a   1.000
_cell.length_b   1.000
_cell.length_c   1.000
_cell.angle_alpha   90.00
_cell.angle_beta   90.00
_cell.angle_gamma   90.00
#
_symmetry.space_group_name_H-M   'P 1'
#
loop_
_entity.id
_entity.type
_entity.pdbx_description
1 polymer ?
#
loop_
_entity_poly.entity_id
_entity_poly.type
_entity_poly.pdbx_seq_one_letter_code
_entity_poly.pdbx_strand_id
1 'polypeptide(L)'
;TESKRYKAVIIRIDSPGGDALASDLMWREIRLLAASKPVVASMADVAASGGYYMAMAAGAIVSENLTLTGSIGVVTGKFNLGKLYERIGFNKDIISRGRYAELTAADQRPFRPDEEELFAKSAQNAYSQFRDKAAFSRSMTVDQMEEVAQGRVWTGNDAASRGLVDAIGGLSRAVAIAKKKADIPEDRQVTLVELSRPSSTLPELLGGIGSSIVGVDQTLRELLQGLASADGVQARMDGIMFQGSENASYGNTFMSLIKDYLSSI
;
A
#
# COMPACT_ATOMS: atom_id res chain seq x y z
N THR A 1 -6.94 10.73 17.54
CA THR A 1 -8.09 10.33 18.39
C THR A 1 -8.88 11.51 18.94
N GLU A 2 -8.31 12.71 19.03
CA GLU A 2 -8.86 13.84 19.80
C GLU A 2 -10.08 14.56 19.18
N SER A 3 -10.23 14.54 17.86
CA SER A 3 -11.36 15.25 17.22
C SER A 3 -12.69 14.52 17.41
N LYS A 4 -13.61 15.18 18.15
CA LYS A 4 -15.02 14.77 18.33
C LYS A 4 -15.90 15.09 17.12
N ARG A 5 -15.39 15.86 16.15
CA ARG A 5 -16.09 16.27 14.92
C ARG A 5 -16.37 15.07 14.00
N TYR A 6 -15.45 14.11 13.94
CA TYR A 6 -15.55 12.95 13.05
C TYR A 6 -15.97 11.71 13.83
N LYS A 7 -17.12 11.15 13.46
CA LYS A 7 -17.78 10.01 14.14
C LYS A 7 -17.20 8.65 13.77
N ALA A 8 -16.73 8.50 12.54
CA ALA A 8 -16.08 7.28 12.05
C ALA A 8 -14.99 7.66 11.04
N VAL A 9 -14.12 6.71 10.70
CA VAL A 9 -13.08 6.85 9.70
C VAL A 9 -13.19 5.70 8.70
N ILE A 10 -13.07 6.04 7.42
CA ILE A 10 -12.93 5.06 6.35
C ILE A 10 -11.53 5.22 5.77
N ILE A 11 -10.78 4.13 5.71
CA ILE A 11 -9.47 4.09 5.07
C ILE A 11 -9.67 3.50 3.68
N ARG A 12 -9.63 4.35 2.66
CA ARG A 12 -9.66 3.92 1.27
C ARG A 12 -8.25 3.45 0.89
N ILE A 13 -8.11 2.18 0.49
CA ILE A 13 -6.81 1.56 0.22
C ILE A 13 -6.77 1.16 -1.25
N ASP A 14 -5.81 1.73 -1.96
CA ASP A 14 -5.43 1.32 -3.32
C ASP A 14 -3.91 1.21 -3.38
N SER A 15 -3.37 0.05 -2.98
CA SER A 15 -1.94 -0.16 -2.78
C SER A 15 -1.53 -1.64 -2.95
N PRO A 16 -0.46 -1.92 -3.71
CA PRO A 16 0.13 -3.26 -3.80
C PRO A 16 0.97 -3.62 -2.56
N GLY A 17 1.16 -2.69 -1.62
CA GLY A 17 2.06 -2.83 -0.48
C GLY A 17 3.28 -1.92 -0.59
N GLY A 18 4.38 -2.31 0.06
CA GLY A 18 5.60 -1.51 0.14
C GLY A 18 6.43 -1.87 1.36
N ASP A 19 6.98 -0.86 2.01
CA ASP A 19 7.87 -1.03 3.16
C ASP A 19 7.16 -1.67 4.38
N ALA A 20 7.82 -2.67 4.97
CA ALA A 20 7.26 -3.44 6.08
C ALA A 20 7.16 -2.62 7.37
N LEU A 21 8.14 -1.75 7.65
CA LEU A 21 8.14 -0.92 8.86
C LEU A 21 7.06 0.15 8.77
N ALA A 22 6.95 0.85 7.63
CA ALA A 22 5.90 1.83 7.39
C ALA A 22 4.51 1.19 7.53
N SER A 23 4.32 0.00 6.96
CA SER A 23 3.08 -0.77 7.09
C SER A 23 2.73 -1.08 8.54
N ASP A 24 3.72 -1.48 9.34
CA ASP A 24 3.51 -1.77 10.77
C ASP A 24 3.21 -0.53 11.60
N LEU A 25 3.91 0.58 11.34
CA LEU A 25 3.64 1.85 12.00
C LEU A 25 2.21 2.33 11.71
N MET A 26 1.77 2.23 10.46
CA MET A 26 0.39 2.53 10.08
C MET A 26 -0.60 1.59 10.76
N TRP A 27 -0.35 0.28 10.77
CA TRP A 27 -1.20 -0.69 11.48
C TRP A 27 -1.37 -0.33 12.96
N ARG A 28 -0.27 0.02 13.65
CA ARG A 28 -0.31 0.42 15.05
C ARG A 28 -1.19 1.66 15.25
N GLU A 29 -1.02 2.70 14.45
CA GLU A 29 -1.83 3.92 14.58
C GLU A 29 -3.30 3.70 14.24
N ILE A 30 -3.59 2.88 13.22
CA ILE A 30 -4.97 2.51 12.87
C ILE A 30 -5.62 1.72 14.00
N ARG A 31 -4.89 0.80 14.66
CA ARG A 31 -5.39 0.03 15.81
C ARG A 31 -5.68 0.93 17.01
N LEU A 32 -4.79 1.86 17.32
CA LEU A 32 -5.00 2.86 18.38
C LEU A 32 -6.23 3.73 18.09
N LEU A 33 -6.43 4.11 16.82
CA LEU A 33 -7.61 4.82 16.39
C LEU A 33 -8.89 3.98 16.54
N ALA A 34 -8.85 2.73 16.09
CA ALA A 34 -9.96 1.78 16.13
C ALA A 34 -10.42 1.45 17.56
N ALA A 35 -9.52 1.55 18.55
CA ALA A 35 -9.89 1.43 19.97
C ALA A 35 -10.76 2.58 20.49
N SER A 36 -10.78 3.73 19.79
CA SER A 36 -11.49 4.94 20.21
C SER A 36 -12.68 5.32 19.34
N LYS A 37 -12.69 4.90 18.08
CA LYS A 37 -13.76 5.19 17.12
C LYS A 37 -13.85 4.12 16.03
N PRO A 38 -15.01 3.98 15.39
CA PRO A 38 -15.16 3.08 14.26
C PRO A 38 -14.19 3.41 13.12
N VAL A 39 -13.40 2.41 12.73
CA VAL A 39 -12.54 2.44 11.55
C VAL A 39 -12.93 1.30 10.63
N VAL A 40 -13.17 1.62 9.36
CA VAL A 40 -13.51 0.65 8.31
C VAL A 40 -12.49 0.78 7.18
N ALA A 41 -11.88 -0.33 6.77
CA ALA A 41 -11.06 -0.38 5.57
C ALA A 41 -11.96 -0.62 4.35
N SER A 42 -11.77 0.17 3.29
CA SER A 42 -12.42 0.00 1.99
C SER A 42 -11.34 -0.21 0.95
N MET A 43 -11.22 -1.43 0.47
CA MET A 43 -10.27 -1.80 -0.57
C MET A 43 -10.81 -1.37 -1.94
N ALA A 44 -9.94 -0.78 -2.75
CA ALA A 44 -10.20 -0.40 -4.14
C ALA A 44 -9.77 -1.55 -5.06
N ASP A 45 -9.01 -1.25 -6.11
CA ASP A 45 -8.57 -2.24 -7.09
C ASP A 45 -7.52 -3.17 -6.47
N VAL A 46 -6.59 -2.61 -5.69
CA VAL A 46 -5.55 -3.40 -5.01
C VAL A 46 -5.44 -3.02 -3.53
N ALA A 47 -5.40 -4.02 -2.66
CA ALA A 47 -5.06 -3.85 -1.24
C ALA A 47 -4.28 -5.08 -0.76
N ALA A 48 -3.06 -5.25 -1.26
CA ALA A 48 -2.23 -6.44 -1.05
C ALA A 48 -1.00 -6.12 -0.19
N SER A 49 -0.39 -7.14 0.43
CA SER A 49 0.83 -7.00 1.24
C SER A 49 0.69 -5.88 2.28
N GLY A 50 1.52 -4.84 2.26
CA GLY A 50 1.40 -3.66 3.13
C GLY A 50 0.01 -3.00 3.12
N GLY A 51 -0.71 -3.01 1.99
CA GLY A 51 -2.09 -2.53 1.92
C GLY A 51 -3.06 -3.40 2.73
N TYR A 52 -2.91 -4.73 2.66
CA TYR A 52 -3.67 -5.64 3.53
C TYR A 52 -3.25 -5.51 5.00
N TYR A 53 -1.96 -5.27 5.25
CA TYR A 53 -1.41 -5.00 6.57
C TYR A 53 -2.13 -3.80 7.22
N MET A 54 -2.35 -2.71 6.48
CA MET A 54 -3.16 -1.59 6.98
C MET A 54 -4.63 -1.98 7.17
N ALA A 55 -5.21 -2.70 6.22
CA ALA A 55 -6.64 -3.07 6.27
C ALA A 55 -6.97 -3.92 7.49
N MET A 56 -6.13 -4.90 7.83
CA MET A 56 -6.32 -5.78 8.99
C MET A 56 -6.22 -5.06 10.34
N ALA A 57 -5.80 -3.80 10.37
CA ALA A 57 -5.87 -2.97 11.57
C ALA A 57 -7.28 -2.42 11.86
N ALA A 58 -8.14 -2.36 10.84
CA ALA A 58 -9.48 -1.80 10.95
C ALA A 58 -10.45 -2.77 11.63
N GLY A 59 -11.56 -2.24 12.15
CA GLY A 59 -12.61 -3.04 12.80
C GLY A 59 -13.61 -3.68 11.82
N ALA A 60 -13.48 -3.39 10.53
CA ALA A 60 -14.15 -4.09 9.42
C ALA A 60 -13.39 -3.82 8.12
N ILE A 61 -13.36 -4.81 7.23
CA ILE A 61 -12.72 -4.78 5.92
C ILE A 61 -13.78 -5.02 4.86
N VAL A 62 -13.86 -4.13 3.88
CA VAL A 62 -14.77 -4.22 2.74
C VAL A 62 -13.93 -4.24 1.46
N SER A 63 -14.22 -5.16 0.55
CA SER A 63 -13.59 -5.20 -0.77
C SER A 63 -14.61 -5.37 -1.88
N GLU A 64 -14.29 -4.93 -3.09
CA GLU A 64 -15.08 -5.30 -4.26
C GLU A 64 -14.84 -6.78 -4.61
N ASN A 65 -15.72 -7.37 -5.42
CA ASN A 65 -15.60 -8.77 -5.85
C ASN A 65 -14.21 -9.10 -6.46
N LEU A 66 -13.67 -8.17 -7.25
CA LEU A 66 -12.45 -8.35 -8.04
C LEU A 66 -11.22 -7.63 -7.46
N THR A 67 -11.34 -7.00 -6.29
CA THR A 67 -10.19 -6.43 -5.58
C THR A 67 -9.09 -7.47 -5.44
N LEU A 68 -7.84 -7.13 -5.74
CA LEU A 68 -6.69 -7.98 -5.46
C LEU A 68 -6.17 -7.71 -4.04
N THR A 69 -6.21 -8.70 -3.17
CA THR A 69 -5.83 -8.56 -1.76
C THR A 69 -5.08 -9.80 -1.23
N GLY A 70 -4.88 -9.89 0.08
CA GLY A 70 -4.01 -10.87 0.70
C GLY A 70 -2.55 -10.50 0.45
N SER A 71 -1.80 -11.38 -0.23
CA SER A 71 -0.35 -11.29 -0.38
C SER A 71 0.35 -11.14 0.98
N ILE A 72 -0.13 -11.89 1.97
CA ILE A 72 0.43 -11.93 3.31
C ILE A 72 1.75 -12.71 3.21
N GLY A 73 2.83 -11.96 3.03
CA GLY A 73 4.15 -12.48 2.67
C GLY A 73 5.19 -11.37 2.73
N VAL A 74 6.46 -11.77 2.78
CA VAL A 74 7.61 -10.85 2.78
C VAL A 74 8.58 -11.31 1.71
N VAL A 75 9.05 -10.35 0.90
CA VAL A 75 10.13 -10.54 -0.05
C VAL A 75 11.26 -9.57 0.29
N THR A 76 12.50 -10.03 0.21
CA THR A 76 13.68 -9.22 0.46
C THR A 76 14.86 -9.76 -0.34
N GLY A 77 15.88 -8.94 -0.58
CA GLY A 77 17.06 -9.33 -1.32
C GLY A 77 18.04 -8.18 -1.50
N LYS A 78 19.18 -8.50 -2.12
CA LYS A 78 20.14 -7.51 -2.62
C LYS A 78 20.57 -7.88 -4.04
N PHE A 79 21.05 -6.89 -4.80
CA PHE A 79 21.70 -7.18 -6.07
C PHE A 79 23.13 -7.66 -5.86
N ASN A 80 23.53 -8.57 -6.73
CA ASN A 80 24.93 -8.90 -6.95
C ASN A 80 25.34 -8.41 -8.35
N LEU A 81 26.05 -7.30 -8.37
CA LEU A 81 26.56 -6.58 -9.53
C LEU A 81 28.02 -6.94 -9.85
N GLY A 82 28.64 -7.92 -9.16
CA GLY A 82 30.05 -8.28 -9.38
C GLY A 82 30.39 -8.56 -10.85
N LYS A 83 29.57 -9.36 -11.54
CA LYS A 83 29.74 -9.65 -12.98
C LYS A 83 29.56 -8.42 -13.87
N LEU A 84 28.73 -7.46 -13.46
CA LEU A 84 28.56 -6.21 -14.21
C LEU A 84 29.83 -5.36 -14.06
N TYR A 85 30.33 -5.21 -12.84
CA TYR A 85 31.55 -4.48 -12.53
C TYR A 85 32.77 -5.02 -13.27
N GLU A 86 32.94 -6.35 -13.31
CA GLU A 86 33.97 -7.01 -14.11
C GLU A 86 33.90 -6.64 -15.60
N ARG A 87 32.70 -6.63 -16.19
CA ARG A 87 32.51 -6.34 -17.62
C ARG A 87 32.84 -4.92 -18.00
N ILE A 88 32.62 -3.96 -17.10
CA ILE A 88 32.86 -2.53 -17.36
C ILE A 88 34.22 -2.06 -16.83
N GLY A 89 35.03 -2.96 -16.27
CA GLY A 89 36.32 -2.62 -15.67
C GLY A 89 36.21 -1.74 -14.42
N PHE A 90 35.08 -1.77 -13.72
CA PHE A 90 34.86 -1.02 -12.49
C PHE A 90 35.30 -1.83 -11.28
N ASN A 91 36.19 -1.28 -10.47
CA ASN A 91 36.63 -1.91 -9.22
C ASN A 91 36.02 -1.18 -8.03
N LYS A 92 35.36 -1.93 -7.13
CA LYS A 92 34.72 -1.40 -5.93
C LYS A 92 35.37 -2.02 -4.69
N ASP A 93 36.19 -1.23 -4.02
CA ASP A 93 36.76 -1.57 -2.71
C ASP A 93 35.91 -0.95 -1.59
N ILE A 94 35.68 -1.71 -0.53
CA ILE A 94 34.92 -1.26 0.65
C ILE A 94 35.83 -1.34 1.88
N ILE A 95 35.99 -0.20 2.57
CA ILE A 95 36.61 -0.16 3.89
C ILE A 95 35.48 -0.05 4.90
N SER A 96 35.26 -1.11 5.66
CA SER A 96 34.16 -1.22 6.62
C SER A 96 34.68 -1.59 8.01
N ARG A 97 33.89 -1.25 9.05
CA ARG A 97 34.17 -1.66 10.44
C ARG A 97 32.93 -2.31 11.04
N GLY A 98 33.07 -3.58 11.43
CA GLY A 98 32.01 -4.38 12.04
C GLY A 98 31.61 -5.57 11.18
N ARG A 99 31.28 -6.70 11.83
CA ARG A 99 31.05 -7.99 11.16
C ARG A 99 29.96 -7.97 10.08
N TYR A 100 28.92 -7.15 10.24
CA TYR A 100 27.78 -7.07 9.32
C TYR A 100 27.65 -5.70 8.64
N ALA A 101 28.69 -4.86 8.68
CA ALA A 101 28.66 -3.51 8.11
C ALA A 101 28.44 -3.50 6.59
N GLU A 102 28.75 -4.61 5.92
CA GLU A 102 28.63 -4.77 4.47
C GLU A 102 27.35 -5.48 4.02
N LEU A 103 26.49 -5.92 4.96
CA LEU A 103 25.39 -6.84 4.69
C LEU A 103 24.56 -6.40 3.47
N THR A 104 24.14 -5.15 3.43
CA THR A 104 23.39 -4.54 2.32
C THR A 104 24.22 -3.60 1.44
N ALA A 105 25.44 -3.24 1.85
CA ALA A 105 26.29 -2.29 1.12
C ALA A 105 27.20 -2.96 0.07
N ALA A 106 27.59 -4.23 0.29
CA ALA A 106 28.38 -5.00 -0.65
C ALA A 106 27.48 -5.61 -1.73
N ASP A 107 27.37 -4.91 -2.85
CA ASP A 107 26.67 -5.34 -4.07
C ASP A 107 27.61 -6.03 -5.06
N GLN A 108 28.93 -5.99 -4.88
CA GLN A 108 29.91 -6.62 -5.77
C GLN A 108 30.08 -8.13 -5.54
N ARG A 109 29.42 -8.70 -4.53
CA ARG A 109 29.55 -10.12 -4.14
C ARG A 109 28.24 -10.66 -3.54
N PRO A 110 28.03 -11.99 -3.52
CA PRO A 110 26.92 -12.57 -2.77
C PRO A 110 27.06 -12.31 -1.26
N PHE A 111 26.02 -12.65 -0.49
CA PHE A 111 26.13 -12.72 0.96
C PHE A 111 27.21 -13.73 1.37
N ARG A 112 27.94 -13.44 2.45
CA ARG A 112 28.66 -14.49 3.17
C ARG A 112 27.67 -15.43 3.86
N PRO A 113 28.05 -16.67 4.19
CA PRO A 113 27.14 -17.61 4.86
C PRO A 113 26.49 -17.06 6.14
N ASP A 114 27.24 -16.31 6.95
CA ASP A 114 26.72 -15.71 8.19
C ASP A 114 25.81 -14.49 7.95
N GLU A 115 26.09 -13.72 6.89
CA GLU A 115 25.22 -12.64 6.41
C GLU A 115 23.90 -13.19 5.88
N GLU A 116 23.94 -14.28 5.11
CA GLU A 116 22.77 -14.94 4.53
C GLU A 116 21.84 -15.49 5.61
N GLU A 117 22.40 -16.20 6.60
CA GLU A 117 21.63 -16.71 7.74
C GLU A 117 20.93 -15.57 8.50
N LEU A 118 21.66 -14.48 8.79
CA LEU A 118 21.09 -13.31 9.47
C LEU A 118 19.98 -12.66 8.65
N PHE A 119 20.18 -12.52 7.34
CA PHE A 119 19.21 -11.89 6.44
C PHE A 119 17.95 -12.75 6.29
N ALA A 120 18.09 -14.06 6.13
CA ALA A 120 16.99 -15.01 6.06
C ALA A 120 16.19 -15.03 7.37
N LYS A 121 16.86 -15.01 8.53
CA LYS A 121 16.20 -14.95 9.84
C LYS A 121 15.40 -13.66 10.02
N SER A 122 15.93 -12.53 9.54
CA SER A 122 15.22 -11.25 9.54
C SER A 122 13.95 -11.31 8.69
N ALA A 123 14.04 -11.87 7.47
CA ALA A 123 12.89 -12.06 6.58
C ALA A 123 11.81 -12.95 7.23
N GLN A 124 12.23 -14.06 7.83
CA GLN A 124 11.33 -14.98 8.52
C GLN A 124 10.63 -14.31 9.72
N ASN A 125 11.36 -13.49 10.48
CA ASN A 125 10.78 -12.74 11.60
C ASN A 125 9.74 -11.72 11.11
N ALA A 126 10.01 -11.01 10.02
CA ALA A 126 9.05 -10.08 9.43
C ALA A 126 7.80 -10.81 8.92
N TYR A 127 7.96 -11.97 8.28
CA TYR A 127 6.84 -12.80 7.85
C TYR A 127 5.99 -13.27 9.02
N SER A 128 6.59 -13.87 10.05
CA SER A 128 5.87 -14.34 11.24
C SER A 128 5.09 -13.21 11.89
N GLN A 129 5.68 -12.01 12.05
CA GLN A 129 4.96 -10.86 12.60
C GLN A 129 3.75 -10.44 11.77
N PHE A 130 3.87 -10.42 10.44
CA PHE A 130 2.75 -10.09 9.56
C PHE A 130 1.65 -11.15 9.68
N ARG A 131 1.99 -12.42 9.49
CA ARG A 131 1.05 -13.54 9.60
C ARG A 131 0.35 -13.57 10.96
N ASP A 132 1.09 -13.44 12.06
CA ASP A 132 0.52 -13.55 13.40
C ASP A 132 -0.42 -12.37 13.71
N LYS A 133 -0.10 -11.16 13.24
CA LYS A 133 -1.02 -10.01 13.33
C LYS A 133 -2.26 -10.21 12.45
N ALA A 134 -2.11 -10.78 11.26
CA ALA A 134 -3.25 -11.12 10.41
C ALA A 134 -4.14 -12.15 11.11
N ALA A 135 -3.55 -13.22 11.64
CA ALA A 135 -4.26 -14.26 12.39
C ALA A 135 -5.03 -13.65 13.57
N PHE A 136 -4.37 -12.83 14.37
CA PHE A 136 -4.99 -12.08 15.46
C PHE A 136 -6.17 -11.23 14.98
N SER A 137 -5.97 -10.42 13.94
CA SER A 137 -6.99 -9.49 13.44
C SER A 137 -8.20 -10.17 12.82
N ARG A 138 -8.01 -11.39 12.29
CA ARG A 138 -9.08 -12.18 11.65
C ARG A 138 -9.65 -13.25 12.59
N SER A 139 -9.24 -13.27 13.85
CA SER A 139 -9.65 -14.27 14.85
C SER A 139 -9.40 -15.71 14.38
N MET A 140 -8.28 -15.93 13.70
CA MET A 140 -7.84 -17.23 13.20
C MET A 140 -6.65 -17.73 14.01
N THR A 141 -6.45 -19.06 14.03
CA THR A 141 -5.18 -19.61 14.50
C THR A 141 -4.07 -19.25 13.51
N VAL A 142 -2.82 -19.30 13.99
CA VAL A 142 -1.64 -19.11 13.12
C VAL A 142 -1.64 -20.13 11.98
N ASP A 143 -1.99 -21.38 12.24
CA ASP A 143 -2.01 -22.44 11.23
C ASP A 143 -3.08 -22.19 10.16
N GLN A 144 -4.29 -21.77 10.55
CA GLN A 144 -5.33 -21.36 9.60
C GLN A 144 -4.90 -20.17 8.75
N MET A 145 -4.22 -19.19 9.35
CA MET A 145 -3.69 -18.06 8.60
C MET A 145 -2.58 -18.50 7.63
N GLU A 146 -1.72 -19.44 8.01
CA GLU A 146 -0.66 -19.98 7.15
C GLU A 146 -1.24 -20.61 5.87
N GLU A 147 -2.40 -21.28 5.94
CA GLU A 147 -3.08 -21.89 4.79
C GLU A 147 -3.56 -20.87 3.74
N VAL A 148 -3.78 -19.61 4.15
CA VAL A 148 -4.24 -18.53 3.26
C VAL A 148 -3.18 -17.44 3.02
N ALA A 149 -2.07 -17.48 3.76
CA ALA A 149 -0.93 -16.57 3.64
C ALA A 149 0.09 -17.04 2.58
N GLN A 150 1.39 -17.03 2.91
CA GLN A 150 2.50 -17.45 2.03
C GLN A 150 2.61 -16.65 0.72
N GLY A 151 2.27 -15.36 0.78
CA GLY A 151 2.35 -14.46 -0.37
C GLY A 151 1.27 -14.69 -1.43
N ARG A 152 0.27 -15.56 -1.19
CA ARG A 152 -0.84 -15.77 -2.13
C ARG A 152 -1.72 -14.53 -2.25
N VAL A 153 -2.02 -14.14 -3.48
CA VAL A 153 -2.99 -13.10 -3.82
C VAL A 153 -4.36 -13.73 -3.95
N TRP A 154 -5.38 -13.04 -3.45
CA TRP A 154 -6.77 -13.47 -3.52
C TRP A 154 -7.62 -12.38 -4.18
N THR A 155 -8.64 -12.79 -4.93
CA THR A 155 -9.73 -11.87 -5.29
C THR A 155 -10.53 -11.50 -4.04
N GLY A 156 -11.26 -10.40 -4.04
CA GLY A 156 -12.08 -9.99 -2.91
C GLY A 156 -13.11 -11.05 -2.53
N ASN A 157 -13.70 -11.73 -3.52
CA ASN A 157 -14.60 -12.86 -3.29
C ASN A 157 -13.91 -14.05 -2.61
N ASP A 158 -12.74 -14.46 -3.10
CA ASP A 158 -11.98 -15.54 -2.48
C ASP A 158 -11.54 -15.15 -1.06
N ALA A 159 -11.10 -13.90 -0.89
CA ALA A 159 -10.69 -13.36 0.40
C ALA A 159 -11.84 -13.36 1.41
N ALA A 160 -13.06 -13.00 1.00
CA ALA A 160 -14.25 -13.09 1.85
C ALA A 160 -14.58 -14.54 2.23
N SER A 161 -14.53 -15.48 1.27
CA SER A 161 -14.74 -16.92 1.55
C SER A 161 -13.71 -17.51 2.52
N ARG A 162 -12.53 -16.89 2.60
CA ARG A 162 -11.40 -17.27 3.47
C ARG A 162 -11.36 -16.49 4.77
N GLY A 163 -12.31 -15.59 5.01
CA GLY A 163 -12.36 -14.76 6.21
C GLY A 163 -11.30 -13.66 6.27
N LEU A 164 -10.63 -13.33 5.16
CA LEU A 164 -9.69 -12.20 5.06
C LEU A 164 -10.42 -10.85 4.90
N VAL A 165 -11.67 -10.86 4.42
CA VAL A 165 -12.54 -9.68 4.25
C VAL A 165 -13.88 -9.93 4.96
N ASP A 166 -14.50 -8.88 5.50
CA ASP A 166 -15.77 -8.99 6.23
C ASP A 166 -17.01 -8.81 5.35
N ALA A 167 -16.92 -8.04 4.28
CA ALA A 167 -18.04 -7.80 3.37
C ALA A 167 -17.58 -7.48 1.95
N ILE A 168 -18.39 -7.91 0.98
CA ILE A 168 -18.25 -7.51 -0.42
C ILE A 168 -19.01 -6.20 -0.68
N GLY A 169 -18.35 -5.29 -1.40
CA GLY A 169 -18.89 -4.02 -1.91
C GLY A 169 -17.84 -2.91 -1.97
N GLY A 170 -18.28 -1.73 -2.40
CA GLY A 170 -17.40 -0.56 -2.52
C GLY A 170 -17.45 0.40 -1.34
N LEU A 171 -17.08 1.65 -1.61
CA LEU A 171 -17.07 2.74 -0.63
C LEU A 171 -18.44 2.94 0.03
N SER A 172 -19.54 2.85 -0.74
CA SER A 172 -20.90 2.99 -0.20
C SER A 172 -21.21 1.96 0.89
N ARG A 173 -20.73 0.71 0.71
CA ARG A 173 -20.89 -0.35 1.72
C ARG A 173 -20.04 -0.07 2.96
N ALA A 174 -18.82 0.44 2.78
CA ALA A 174 -17.97 0.88 3.89
C ALA A 174 -18.61 2.02 4.69
N VAL A 175 -19.25 2.99 4.01
CA VAL A 175 -20.01 4.08 4.66
C VAL A 175 -21.18 3.54 5.48
N ALA A 176 -21.97 2.61 4.93
CA ALA A 176 -23.07 1.99 5.66
C ALA A 176 -22.58 1.27 6.93
N ILE A 177 -21.50 0.50 6.84
CA ILE A 177 -20.89 -0.20 7.99
C ILE A 177 -20.35 0.82 9.02
N ALA A 178 -19.71 1.90 8.56
CA ALA A 178 -19.20 2.95 9.44
C ALA A 178 -20.33 3.67 10.19
N LYS A 179 -21.44 3.98 9.51
CA LYS A 179 -22.63 4.58 10.12
C LYS A 179 -23.21 3.67 11.20
N LYS A 180 -23.39 2.38 10.88
CA LYS A 180 -23.89 1.38 11.83
C LYS A 180 -23.00 1.29 13.07
N LYS A 181 -21.67 1.21 12.90
CA LYS A 181 -20.72 1.14 14.02
C LYS A 181 -20.63 2.44 14.83
N ALA A 182 -21.07 3.57 14.29
CA ALA A 182 -21.08 4.88 14.95
C ALA A 182 -22.45 5.29 15.48
N ASP A 183 -23.42 4.36 15.51
CA ASP A 183 -24.80 4.60 15.94
C ASP A 183 -25.49 5.75 15.16
N ILE A 184 -25.18 5.88 13.87
CA ILE A 184 -25.81 6.85 12.97
C ILE A 184 -26.92 6.12 12.18
N PRO A 185 -28.18 6.60 12.20
CA PRO A 185 -29.27 6.03 11.41
C PRO A 185 -28.94 5.90 9.92
N GLU A 186 -29.34 4.79 9.29
CA GLU A 186 -28.97 4.44 7.91
C GLU A 186 -29.51 5.42 6.85
N ASP A 187 -30.65 6.06 7.12
CA ASP A 187 -31.28 7.10 6.31
C ASP A 187 -30.66 8.50 6.50
N ARG A 188 -29.98 8.73 7.62
CA ARG A 188 -29.38 10.05 7.93
C ARG A 188 -28.25 10.39 6.96
N GLN A 189 -28.33 11.55 6.32
CA GLN A 189 -27.24 12.04 5.48
C GLN A 189 -25.97 12.30 6.32
N VAL A 190 -24.82 11.94 5.74
CA VAL A 190 -23.50 12.17 6.34
C VAL A 190 -22.61 12.89 5.33
N THR A 191 -21.76 13.79 5.81
CA THR A 191 -20.74 14.44 4.99
C THR A 191 -19.46 13.61 5.03
N LEU A 192 -18.98 13.17 3.87
CA LEU A 192 -17.66 12.57 3.74
C LEU A 192 -16.64 13.70 3.61
N VAL A 193 -15.75 13.80 4.60
CA VAL A 193 -14.63 14.74 4.57
C VAL A 193 -13.41 13.96 4.16
N GLU A 194 -12.94 14.19 2.94
CA GLU A 194 -11.69 13.62 2.48
C GLU A 194 -10.52 14.31 3.17
N LEU A 195 -9.76 13.54 3.95
CA LEU A 195 -8.54 14.01 4.60
C LEU A 195 -7.35 13.60 3.73
N SER A 196 -7.28 14.17 2.54
CA SER A 196 -6.09 14.04 1.70
C SER A 196 -5.02 15.00 2.22
N ARG A 197 -3.82 14.49 2.51
CA ARG A 197 -2.64 15.36 2.54
C ARG A 197 -2.50 15.95 1.13
N PRO A 198 -2.12 17.24 1.00
CA PRO A 198 -1.72 17.76 -0.29
C PRO A 198 -0.71 16.78 -0.92
N SER A 199 -0.93 16.46 -2.20
CA SER A 199 -0.15 15.49 -2.95
C SER A 199 1.34 15.69 -2.70
N SER A 200 2.04 14.64 -2.29
CA SER A 200 3.49 14.61 -2.28
C SER A 200 4.00 15.09 -3.63
N THR A 201 4.82 16.13 -3.60
CA THR A 201 5.38 16.71 -4.81
C THR A 201 6.25 15.65 -5.51
N LEU A 202 6.38 15.71 -6.84
CA LEU A 202 7.27 14.80 -7.61
C LEU A 202 8.67 14.61 -6.96
N PRO A 203 9.31 15.63 -6.36
CA PRO A 203 10.55 15.46 -5.60
C PRO A 203 10.48 14.52 -4.39
N GLU A 204 9.36 14.44 -3.67
CA GLU A 204 9.19 13.51 -2.53
C GLU A 204 9.02 12.06 -2.99
N LEU A 205 8.31 11.87 -4.11
CA LEU A 205 8.20 10.56 -4.76
C LEU A 205 9.55 10.08 -5.30
N LEU A 206 10.30 10.97 -5.96
CA LEU A 206 11.64 10.68 -6.48
C LEU A 206 12.67 10.46 -5.35
N GLY A 207 12.53 11.17 -4.22
CA GLY A 207 13.36 11.00 -3.04
C GLY A 207 13.16 9.65 -2.33
N GLY A 208 11.95 9.09 -2.34
CA GLY A 208 11.65 7.75 -1.81
C GLY A 208 12.15 6.60 -2.69
N ILE A 209 12.29 6.83 -4.00
CA ILE A 209 12.80 5.87 -4.99
C ILE A 209 14.34 5.71 -4.92
N GLY A 210 15.04 6.61 -4.23
CA GLY A 210 16.50 6.57 -4.07
C GLY A 210 17.06 5.31 -3.39
N SER A 211 16.22 4.49 -2.77
CA SER A 211 16.62 3.25 -2.07
C SER A 211 16.10 1.97 -2.73
N SER A 212 15.44 2.03 -3.89
CA SER A 212 14.86 0.84 -4.53
C SER A 212 14.88 0.93 -6.06
N ILE A 213 15.96 0.40 -6.64
CA ILE A 213 15.99 -0.30 -7.94
C ILE A 213 15.27 0.42 -9.12
N VAL A 214 15.85 1.53 -9.55
CA VAL A 214 15.42 2.24 -10.77
C VAL A 214 15.73 1.36 -11.99
N GLY A 215 14.68 0.93 -12.72
CA GLY A 215 14.83 0.43 -14.09
C GLY A 215 13.72 -0.45 -14.65
N VAL A 216 12.88 -1.08 -13.84
CA VAL A 216 11.88 -2.06 -14.34
C VAL A 216 10.48 -1.44 -14.53
N ASP A 217 10.15 -0.36 -13.82
CA ASP A 217 8.79 0.19 -13.80
C ASP A 217 8.44 0.99 -15.08
N GLN A 218 9.44 1.59 -15.73
CA GLN A 218 9.22 2.45 -16.90
C GLN A 218 8.79 1.65 -18.13
N THR A 219 9.39 0.48 -18.34
CA THR A 219 9.05 -0.45 -19.42
C THR A 219 7.68 -1.12 -19.22
N LEU A 220 7.24 -1.30 -17.97
CA LEU A 220 5.94 -1.92 -17.67
C LEU A 220 4.78 -0.94 -17.90
N ARG A 221 4.98 0.34 -17.61
CA ARG A 221 3.97 1.40 -17.81
C ARG A 221 3.66 1.66 -19.28
N GLU A 222 4.67 1.64 -20.15
CA GLU A 222 4.48 1.80 -21.60
C GLU A 222 3.66 0.64 -22.19
N LEU A 223 3.88 -0.58 -21.70
CA LEU A 223 3.12 -1.78 -22.06
C LEU A 223 1.66 -1.73 -21.59
N LEU A 224 1.40 -1.19 -20.39
CA LEU A 224 0.04 -1.08 -19.84
C LEU A 224 -0.76 0.07 -20.47
N GLN A 225 -0.12 1.18 -20.81
CA GLN A 225 -0.79 2.30 -21.52
C GLN A 225 -1.19 1.91 -22.95
N GLY A 226 -0.44 1.01 -23.60
CA GLY A 226 -0.84 0.43 -24.88
C GLY A 226 -2.12 -0.43 -24.81
N LEU A 227 -2.41 -1.03 -23.65
CA LEU A 227 -3.55 -1.93 -23.44
C LEU A 227 -4.81 -1.23 -22.90
N ALA A 228 -4.65 -0.08 -22.23
CA ALA A 228 -5.75 0.64 -21.59
C ALA A 228 -6.48 1.64 -22.50
N SER A 229 -6.08 1.77 -23.77
CA SER A 229 -6.75 2.63 -24.76
C SER A 229 -7.93 1.94 -25.44
N ALA A 230 -8.88 1.44 -24.63
CA ALA A 230 -10.20 1.05 -25.10
C ALA A 230 -11.25 1.89 -24.35
N ASP A 231 -12.05 2.60 -25.14
CA ASP A 231 -12.94 3.69 -24.74
C ASP A 231 -13.88 3.41 -23.56
N GLY A 232 -13.97 4.41 -22.68
CA GLY A 232 -15.23 4.96 -22.17
C GLY A 232 -16.09 4.11 -21.24
N VAL A 233 -15.97 4.33 -19.93
CA VAL A 233 -17.08 4.10 -18.99
C VAL A 233 -17.15 5.25 -17.99
N GLN A 234 -18.20 6.06 -18.08
CA GLN A 234 -18.53 7.12 -17.14
C GLN A 234 -19.67 6.62 -16.25
N ALA A 235 -19.40 6.27 -15.00
CA ALA A 235 -20.41 5.85 -14.03
C ALA A 235 -20.90 7.05 -13.20
N ARG A 236 -22.22 7.29 -13.19
CA ARG A 236 -22.89 8.21 -12.27
C ARG A 236 -23.30 7.47 -11.00
N MET A 237 -23.13 8.10 -9.84
CA MET A 237 -23.63 7.60 -8.54
C MET A 237 -24.65 8.60 -7.98
N ASP A 238 -25.87 8.14 -7.71
CA ASP A 238 -26.92 8.93 -7.05
C ASP A 238 -26.75 8.90 -5.52
N GLY A 239 -26.94 10.05 -4.86
CA GLY A 239 -27.12 10.14 -3.40
C GLY A 239 -25.88 10.39 -2.53
N ILE A 240 -24.71 10.66 -3.12
CA ILE A 240 -23.49 11.03 -2.36
C ILE A 240 -23.12 12.49 -2.67
N MET A 241 -23.20 13.35 -1.65
CA MET A 241 -22.73 14.73 -1.74
C MET A 241 -21.24 14.79 -1.37
N PHE A 242 -20.37 14.89 -2.38
CA PHE A 242 -18.99 15.29 -2.19
C PHE A 242 -18.93 16.81 -2.05
N GLN A 243 -18.39 17.30 -0.93
CA GLN A 243 -18.13 18.72 -0.77
C GLN A 243 -16.63 18.94 -0.98
N GLY A 244 -16.25 19.19 -2.24
CA GLY A 244 -14.92 19.71 -2.56
C GLY A 244 -14.82 21.14 -2.03
N SER A 245 -13.68 21.51 -1.46
CA SER A 245 -13.40 22.92 -1.20
C SER A 245 -13.20 23.63 -2.55
N GLU A 246 -14.16 24.46 -2.94
CA GLU A 246 -14.08 25.32 -4.11
C GLU A 246 -13.07 26.44 -3.85
N ASN A 247 -11.91 26.35 -4.49
CA ASN A 247 -11.26 27.43 -5.23
C ASN A 247 -9.93 26.96 -5.81
N ALA A 248 -9.97 26.39 -7.01
CA ALA A 248 -8.83 26.38 -7.90
C ALA A 248 -9.35 26.33 -9.35
N SER A 249 -9.30 27.49 -10.00
CA SER A 249 -9.44 27.60 -11.45
C SER A 249 -8.42 26.67 -12.11
N TYR A 250 -8.88 25.59 -12.74
CA TYR A 250 -8.08 24.76 -13.63
C TYR A 250 -7.81 25.54 -14.93
N GLY A 251 -6.89 26.50 -14.85
CA GLY A 251 -6.17 27.00 -16.01
C GLY A 251 -4.96 26.09 -16.22
N ASN A 252 -4.79 25.58 -17.43
CA ASN A 252 -3.69 24.71 -17.85
C ASN A 252 -2.30 25.36 -17.64
N THR A 253 -1.74 25.25 -16.42
CA THR A 253 -0.38 25.72 -16.08
C THR A 253 0.72 24.88 -16.75
N PHE A 254 0.39 23.68 -17.23
CA PHE A 254 1.33 22.82 -17.95
C PHE A 254 1.59 23.29 -19.40
N MET A 255 0.57 23.88 -20.04
CA MET A 255 0.69 24.35 -21.42
C MET A 255 1.39 25.72 -21.53
N SER A 256 1.42 26.53 -20.46
CA SER A 256 2.21 27.78 -20.46
C SER A 256 3.71 27.51 -20.33
N LEU A 257 4.10 26.54 -19.50
CA LEU A 257 5.51 26.16 -19.30
C LEU A 257 6.17 25.57 -20.56
N ILE A 258 5.42 24.83 -21.37
CA ILE A 258 5.91 24.29 -22.64
C ILE A 258 6.04 25.39 -23.70
N LYS A 259 5.12 26.37 -23.70
CA LYS A 259 5.12 27.46 -24.68
C LYS A 259 6.28 28.43 -24.45
N ASP A 260 6.61 28.73 -23.20
CA ASP A 260 7.72 29.62 -22.87
C ASP A 260 9.08 28.99 -23.21
N TYR A 261 9.25 27.68 -22.97
CA TYR A 261 10.47 26.94 -23.32
C TYR A 261 10.70 26.80 -24.84
N LEU A 262 9.64 26.58 -25.62
CA LEU A 262 9.72 26.48 -27.08
C LEU A 262 9.89 27.85 -27.77
N SER A 263 9.60 28.96 -27.07
CA SER A 263 9.81 30.31 -27.58
C SER A 263 11.21 30.88 -27.28
N SER A 264 12.02 30.16 -26.50
CA SER A 264 13.41 30.54 -26.16
C SER A 264 14.47 29.69 -26.86
N ILE A 265 14.13 28.99 -27.95
CA ILE A 265 15.05 28.29 -28.86
C ILE A 265 14.90 28.88 -30.26
#